data_AF-A0A8C0GFW1-F1
#
_entry.id   AF-A0A8C0GFW1-F1
#
_cell.length_a   1.000
_cell.length_b   1.000
_cell.length_c   1.000
_cell.angle_alpha   90.00
_cell.angle_beta   90.00
_cell.angle_gamma   90.00
#
_symmetry.space_group_name_H-M   'P 1'
#
loop_
_entity.id
_entity.type
_entity.pdbx_description
1 polymer ?
#
loop_
_entity_poly.entity_id
_entity_poly.type
_entity_poly.pdbx_seq_one_letter_code
_entity_poly.pdbx_strand_id
1 'polypeptide(L)'
;MSSASVFAASNYSFILSISEEEARLKALDKYLSTRSYIQGFTFSHADVEVFRQFSRPPMDQHFHIVRWYRHIEAIYGGSNEKIEPCKLQTSKGKRTQPHWSSPEGTKQSKLCLYNSLTRNKDVFQPQNGKKVTWYCCGPTVYDASHMGHARSYISFDILRKVLRDYFKYDVFYCINITDIDDKIIKRARQNYLFEQYREKKPPAVQLFEDVRIASKPFSAVLNDTTDPDKKQMLERIQNAVKSAVEHLEEAVQKKLPGEEINKHAEKLLEEAKDVLSEWLDTKFGNQVTDNSIFSNLPKFWEEEYHKDMEALNVLPPDVLTRVSEYVPEIVAFVQKIVDNGYGYVSNGSVYFDTMKFDATEKHSYAKLVPEAVGDQKALQEGEGDLSISADRLSEKRSPNDFALWKSSKPGEPSWDSPWGKVRISTWESFYLVHFPIIILPKFQFDILCSNQNACWNEWGEGSTHLKVVCIRMNASF
;
A
#
# COMPACT_ATOMS: atom_id res chain seq x y z
N MET A 1 -37.38 65.80 20.94
CA MET A 1 -38.29 64.81 21.56
C MET A 1 -37.60 63.47 21.54
N SER A 2 -37.53 62.84 22.72
CA SER A 2 -36.59 61.81 23.11
C SER A 2 -36.72 60.49 22.33
N SER A 3 -35.59 60.02 21.83
CA SER A 3 -35.29 58.61 21.57
C SER A 3 -35.14 57.87 22.90
N ALA A 4 -35.92 56.80 23.13
CA ALA A 4 -35.59 55.79 24.14
C ALA A 4 -36.28 54.45 23.83
N SER A 5 -35.44 53.44 23.60
CA SER A 5 -35.56 52.02 24.00
C SER A 5 -36.93 51.32 23.94
N VAL A 6 -37.01 50.28 23.11
CA VAL A 6 -37.71 49.04 23.49
C VAL A 6 -36.74 47.88 23.30
N PHE A 7 -36.09 47.51 24.40
CA PHE A 7 -35.42 46.23 24.58
C PHE A 7 -36.46 45.11 24.42
N ALA A 8 -36.32 44.26 23.41
CA ALA A 8 -37.04 43.00 23.34
C ALA A 8 -36.39 41.96 24.28
N ALA A 9 -36.56 42.18 25.58
CA ALA A 9 -36.33 41.16 26.60
C ALA A 9 -37.53 40.19 26.60
N SER A 10 -37.55 39.22 25.68
CA SER A 10 -38.49 38.08 25.70
C SER A 10 -38.11 37.07 24.62
N ASN A 11 -37.27 36.08 24.94
CA ASN A 11 -37.05 34.97 23.99
C ASN A 11 -37.02 33.60 24.68
N TYR A 12 -36.30 33.44 25.79
CA TYR A 12 -36.32 32.17 26.53
C TYR A 12 -37.47 32.03 27.52
N SER A 13 -38.01 33.12 28.07
CA SER A 13 -39.07 33.07 29.10
C SER A 13 -40.34 32.35 28.64
N PHE A 14 -40.72 32.50 27.36
CA PHE A 14 -41.84 31.77 26.79
C PHE A 14 -41.54 30.27 26.69
N ILE A 15 -40.35 29.91 26.21
CA ILE A 15 -39.91 28.51 26.07
C ILE A 15 -39.85 27.83 27.45
N LEU A 16 -39.29 28.53 28.44
CA LEU A 16 -39.17 28.03 29.82
C LEU A 16 -40.51 27.95 30.56
N SER A 17 -41.53 28.68 30.12
CA SER A 17 -42.88 28.60 30.70
C SER A 17 -43.69 27.37 30.26
N ILE A 18 -43.18 26.61 29.27
CA ILE A 18 -43.84 25.39 28.79
C ILE A 18 -43.63 24.26 29.79
N SER A 19 -44.73 23.81 30.41
CA SER A 19 -44.72 22.77 31.46
C SER A 19 -44.33 21.39 30.93
N GLU A 20 -44.79 21.05 29.71
CA GLU A 20 -44.53 19.76 29.06
C GLU A 20 -43.12 19.73 28.45
N GLU A 21 -42.32 18.74 28.85
CA GLU A 21 -40.90 18.65 28.48
C GLU A 21 -40.69 18.51 26.96
N GLU A 22 -41.45 17.64 26.30
CA GLU A 22 -41.32 17.39 24.85
C GLU A 22 -41.71 18.63 24.03
N ALA A 23 -42.79 19.31 24.42
CA ALA A 23 -43.21 20.57 23.80
C ALA A 23 -42.17 21.68 24.01
N ARG A 24 -41.53 21.73 25.18
CA ARG A 24 -40.46 22.67 25.51
C ARG A 24 -39.21 22.41 24.68
N LEU A 25 -38.78 21.16 24.54
CA LEU A 25 -37.66 20.77 23.68
C LEU A 25 -37.94 21.15 22.23
N LYS A 26 -39.11 20.80 21.70
CA LYS A 26 -39.48 21.14 20.31
C LYS A 26 -39.51 22.66 20.06
N ALA A 27 -40.01 23.44 21.02
CA ALA A 27 -39.99 24.90 20.94
C ALA A 27 -38.58 25.47 20.97
N LEU A 28 -37.69 24.91 21.80
CA LEU A 28 -36.30 25.29 21.89
C LEU A 28 -35.53 24.94 20.61
N ASP A 29 -35.69 23.73 20.05
CA ASP A 29 -35.05 23.32 18.80
C ASP A 29 -35.43 24.24 17.63
N LYS A 30 -36.72 24.57 17.52
CA LYS A 30 -37.23 25.53 16.52
C LYS A 30 -36.69 26.95 16.74
N TYR A 31 -36.53 27.37 17.99
CA TYR A 31 -35.95 28.67 18.29
C TYR A 31 -34.47 28.73 17.89
N LEU A 32 -33.71 27.68 18.19
CA LEU A 32 -32.29 27.55 17.87
C LEU A 32 -32.04 27.35 16.36
N SER A 33 -32.99 26.79 15.61
CA SER A 33 -32.85 26.58 14.16
C SER A 33 -32.71 27.87 13.36
N THR A 34 -33.30 28.96 13.86
CA THR A 34 -33.28 30.28 13.21
C THR A 34 -32.06 31.12 13.60
N ARG A 35 -31.16 30.59 14.43
CA ARG A 35 -30.00 31.31 14.96
C ARG A 35 -28.72 30.54 14.65
N SER A 36 -27.91 31.09 13.74
CA SER A 36 -26.60 30.51 13.42
C SER A 36 -25.57 30.92 14.47
N TYR A 37 -25.18 29.99 15.33
CA TYR A 37 -24.13 30.20 16.34
C TYR A 37 -22.71 30.32 15.75
N ILE A 38 -22.54 30.28 14.42
CA ILE A 38 -21.23 30.21 13.75
C ILE A 38 -20.77 31.58 13.20
N GLN A 39 -21.64 32.59 13.13
CA GLN A 39 -21.23 33.93 12.69
C GLN A 39 -21.33 34.94 13.84
N GLY A 40 -20.29 34.98 14.66
CA GLY A 40 -19.89 36.18 15.41
C GLY A 40 -20.51 36.44 16.78
N PHE A 41 -20.96 35.46 17.57
CA PHE A 41 -21.55 35.75 18.89
C PHE A 41 -21.09 34.81 20.00
N THR A 42 -20.52 35.40 21.05
CA THR A 42 -20.49 34.87 22.42
C THR A 42 -21.92 34.62 22.90
N PHE A 43 -22.15 33.53 23.66
CA PHE A 43 -23.47 33.26 24.25
C PHE A 43 -23.91 34.38 25.19
N SER A 44 -25.21 34.62 25.26
CA SER A 44 -25.78 35.52 26.26
C SER A 44 -25.86 34.84 27.63
N HIS A 45 -26.01 35.64 28.69
CA HIS A 45 -26.25 35.12 30.03
C HIS A 45 -27.51 34.22 30.10
N ALA A 46 -28.51 34.50 29.27
CA ALA A 46 -29.74 33.70 29.21
C ALA A 46 -29.50 32.31 28.59
N ASP A 47 -28.57 32.18 27.63
CA ASP A 47 -28.21 30.88 27.05
C ASP A 47 -27.56 29.98 28.12
N VAL A 48 -26.67 30.54 28.94
CA VAL A 48 -26.01 29.81 30.04
C VAL A 48 -27.01 29.38 31.10
N GLU A 49 -27.99 30.22 31.41
CA GLU A 49 -29.02 29.90 32.41
C GLU A 49 -29.97 28.80 31.94
N VAL A 50 -30.36 28.81 30.66
CA VAL A 50 -31.14 27.72 30.05
C VAL A 50 -30.31 26.44 30.01
N PHE A 51 -29.02 26.53 29.68
CA PHE A 51 -28.11 25.37 29.67
C PHE A 51 -28.01 24.69 31.04
N ARG A 52 -27.93 25.47 32.13
CA ARG A 52 -27.87 24.93 33.51
C ARG A 52 -29.09 24.10 33.91
N GLN A 53 -30.23 24.25 33.24
CA GLN A 53 -31.41 23.43 33.50
C GLN A 53 -31.30 22.01 32.90
N PHE A 54 -30.34 21.78 32.00
CA PHE A 54 -30.08 20.48 31.41
C PHE A 54 -28.93 19.77 32.12
N SER A 55 -29.24 18.66 32.78
CA SER A 55 -28.23 17.80 33.43
C SER A 55 -27.48 16.89 32.47
N ARG A 56 -27.99 16.71 31.25
CA ARG A 56 -27.42 15.87 30.18
C ARG A 56 -27.89 16.37 28.80
N PRO A 57 -27.19 16.02 27.70
CA PRO A 57 -27.66 16.38 26.37
C PRO A 57 -29.04 15.73 26.09
N PRO A 58 -29.99 16.49 25.52
CA PRO A 58 -31.26 15.93 25.06
C PRO A 58 -31.05 14.94 23.88
N MET A 59 -32.04 14.08 23.62
CA MET A 59 -31.94 13.01 22.61
C MET A 59 -31.72 13.55 21.18
N ASP A 60 -31.10 12.74 20.33
CA ASP A 60 -30.64 13.08 18.96
C ASP A 60 -31.75 13.53 17.98
N GLN A 61 -33.02 13.46 18.37
CA GLN A 61 -34.16 13.94 17.55
C GLN A 61 -34.21 15.47 17.40
N HIS A 62 -33.48 16.23 18.22
CA HIS A 62 -33.43 17.70 18.20
C HIS A 62 -32.01 18.23 17.98
N PHE A 63 -31.55 18.19 16.72
CA PHE A 63 -30.15 18.43 16.38
C PHE A 63 -29.66 19.84 16.70
N HIS A 64 -30.52 20.86 16.68
CA HIS A 64 -30.11 22.23 17.00
C HIS A 64 -29.83 22.38 18.50
N ILE A 65 -30.64 21.76 19.35
CA ILE A 65 -30.39 21.75 20.80
C ILE A 65 -29.13 20.97 21.13
N VAL A 66 -28.92 19.78 20.53
CA VAL A 66 -27.72 18.97 20.78
C VAL A 66 -26.45 19.73 20.41
N ARG A 67 -26.45 20.42 19.26
CA ARG A 67 -25.33 21.25 18.83
C ARG A 67 -25.07 22.42 19.79
N TRP A 68 -26.12 23.12 20.20
CA TRP A 68 -26.04 24.23 21.14
C TRP A 68 -25.54 23.76 22.52
N TYR A 69 -26.07 22.66 23.05
CA TYR A 69 -25.68 22.07 24.33
C TYR A 69 -24.20 21.69 24.34
N ARG A 70 -23.73 20.92 23.35
CA ARG A 70 -22.31 20.53 23.23
C ARG A 70 -21.40 21.75 23.10
N HIS A 71 -21.86 22.81 22.46
CA HIS A 71 -21.05 24.02 22.28
C HIS A 71 -20.87 24.80 23.60
N ILE A 72 -21.93 24.95 24.40
CA ILE A 72 -21.84 25.59 25.73
C ILE A 72 -21.06 24.70 26.71
N GLU A 73 -21.29 23.39 26.70
CA GLU A 73 -20.59 22.41 27.53
C GLU A 73 -19.08 22.41 27.25
N ALA A 74 -18.65 22.49 25.99
CA ALA A 74 -17.22 22.56 25.66
C ALA A 74 -16.52 23.79 26.26
N ILE A 75 -17.26 24.86 26.57
CA ILE A 75 -16.72 26.11 27.12
C ILE A 75 -16.85 26.18 28.65
N TYR A 76 -17.97 25.68 29.23
CA TYR A 76 -18.27 25.80 30.66
C TYR A 76 -18.27 24.48 31.44
N GLY A 77 -18.37 23.33 30.79
CA GLY A 77 -18.49 22.01 31.42
C GLY A 77 -17.25 21.53 32.18
N GLY A 78 -16.13 22.26 32.05
CA GLY A 78 -14.87 21.95 32.75
C GLY A 78 -14.72 22.61 34.14
N SER A 79 -15.53 23.59 34.51
CA SER A 79 -15.40 24.31 35.79
C SER A 79 -16.60 24.05 36.69
N ASN A 80 -16.50 23.01 37.52
CA ASN A 80 -17.49 22.70 38.56
C ASN A 80 -17.28 23.57 39.82
N GLU A 81 -16.89 24.84 39.64
CA GLU A 81 -16.76 25.79 40.75
C GLU A 81 -18.02 26.66 40.82
N LYS A 82 -18.74 26.55 41.93
CA LYS A 82 -19.80 27.50 42.31
C LYS A 82 -19.17 28.88 42.41
N ILE A 83 -19.44 29.75 41.44
CA ILE A 83 -19.07 31.16 41.53
C ILE A 83 -19.97 31.80 42.60
N GLU A 84 -19.48 31.89 43.83
CA GLU A 84 -20.13 32.71 44.86
C GLU A 84 -20.08 34.20 44.46
N PRO A 85 -21.14 34.99 44.75
CA PRO A 85 -21.12 36.41 44.47
C PRO A 85 -20.02 37.10 45.28
N CYS A 86 -19.19 37.87 44.57
CA CYS A 86 -18.03 38.57 45.12
C CYS A 86 -18.46 39.48 46.30
N LYS A 87 -18.15 39.06 47.53
CA LYS A 87 -18.26 39.93 48.70
C LYS A 87 -17.16 40.98 48.63
N LEU A 88 -17.55 42.25 48.51
CA LEU A 88 -16.65 43.39 48.65
C LEU A 88 -16.03 43.38 50.06
N GLN A 89 -14.85 42.78 50.18
CA GLN A 89 -14.02 42.95 51.35
C GLN A 89 -13.14 44.19 51.18
N THR A 90 -13.44 45.21 51.99
CA THR A 90 -12.58 46.37 52.18
C THR A 90 -11.39 45.96 53.04
N SER A 91 -10.27 45.60 52.42
CA SER A 91 -8.99 45.44 53.11
C SER A 91 -8.02 46.55 52.69
N LYS A 92 -7.66 47.41 53.65
CA LYS A 92 -6.57 48.37 53.55
C LYS A 92 -5.25 47.61 53.71
N GLY A 93 -4.68 47.16 52.61
CA GLY A 93 -3.34 46.59 52.54
C GLY A 93 -2.79 46.69 51.12
N LYS A 94 -1.50 46.99 50.96
CA LYS A 94 -0.84 47.01 49.64
C LYS A 94 -0.93 45.59 49.05
N ARG A 95 -1.80 45.41 48.05
CA ARG A 95 -1.94 44.13 47.33
C ARG A 95 -0.63 43.82 46.61
N THR A 96 0.02 42.73 47.00
CA THR A 96 1.11 42.12 46.22
C THR A 96 0.53 41.07 45.28
N GLN A 97 1.09 40.96 44.08
CA GLN A 97 0.66 39.94 43.12
C GLN A 97 0.81 38.55 43.73
N PRO A 98 -0.18 37.65 43.59
CA PRO A 98 -0.01 36.26 43.97
C PRO A 98 1.11 35.63 43.14
N HIS A 99 1.83 34.68 43.72
CA HIS A 99 2.89 33.97 43.03
C HIS A 99 2.29 33.17 41.87
N TRP A 100 2.69 33.47 40.64
CA TRP A 100 2.25 32.73 39.47
C TRP A 100 2.82 31.30 39.51
N SER A 101 1.96 30.31 39.34
CA SER A 101 2.34 28.92 39.12
C SER A 101 1.85 28.51 37.74
N SER A 102 2.75 27.98 36.91
CA SER A 102 2.37 27.41 35.61
C SER A 102 1.34 26.28 35.82
N PRO A 103 0.28 26.17 35.01
CA PRO A 103 -0.55 24.97 34.97
C PRO A 103 0.34 23.74 34.73
N GLU A 104 0.00 22.59 35.31
CA GLU A 104 0.78 21.32 35.21
C GLU A 104 0.94 20.81 33.76
N GLY A 105 0.27 21.45 32.79
CA GLY A 105 0.24 21.03 31.40
C GLY A 105 -0.56 19.75 31.23
N THR A 106 -1.25 19.62 30.11
CA THR A 106 -1.76 18.30 29.71
C THR A 106 -0.56 17.44 29.29
N LYS A 107 -0.46 16.20 29.79
CA LYS A 107 0.52 15.23 29.27
C LYS A 107 0.32 15.13 27.76
N GLN A 108 1.24 15.69 26.99
CA GLN A 108 1.13 15.70 25.53
C GLN A 108 1.22 14.25 25.04
N SER A 109 0.19 13.77 24.35
CA SER A 109 0.17 12.41 23.80
C SER A 109 1.35 12.23 22.85
N LYS A 110 2.26 11.31 23.17
CA LYS A 110 3.39 10.96 22.30
C LYS A 110 2.91 10.04 21.19
N LEU A 111 3.39 10.27 19.97
CA LEU A 111 3.15 9.33 18.88
C LEU A 111 3.92 8.04 19.16
N CYS A 112 3.23 6.91 19.14
CA CYS A 112 3.85 5.59 19.13
C CYS A 112 3.52 4.87 17.83
N LEU A 113 4.51 4.22 17.23
CA LEU A 113 4.34 3.38 16.05
C LEU A 113 4.65 1.93 16.43
N TYR A 114 3.89 1.00 15.85
CA TYR A 114 4.25 -0.41 15.97
C TYR A 114 5.52 -0.66 15.16
N ASN A 115 6.55 -1.20 15.79
CA ASN A 115 7.82 -1.50 15.17
C ASN A 115 7.96 -3.02 15.03
N SER A 116 7.99 -3.51 13.79
CA SER A 116 8.06 -4.96 13.56
C SER A 116 9.39 -5.59 14.02
N LEU A 117 10.46 -4.81 14.17
CA LEU A 117 11.72 -5.30 14.73
C LEU A 117 11.62 -5.62 16.23
N THR A 118 10.92 -4.78 17.00
CA THR A 118 10.74 -4.96 18.46
C THR A 118 9.45 -5.68 18.82
N ARG A 119 8.54 -5.82 17.84
CA ARG A 119 7.17 -6.31 18.00
C ARG A 119 6.36 -5.52 19.03
N ASN A 120 6.71 -4.25 19.27
CA ASN A 120 6.08 -3.38 20.26
C ASN A 120 5.68 -2.02 19.66
N LYS A 121 4.82 -1.28 20.38
CA LYS A 121 4.54 0.13 20.10
C LYS A 121 5.62 0.99 20.76
N ASP A 122 6.59 1.38 19.95
CA ASP A 122 7.69 2.24 20.40
C ASP A 122 7.31 3.71 20.20
N VAL A 123 7.84 4.58 21.07
CA VAL A 123 7.70 6.03 20.89
C VAL A 123 8.43 6.42 19.61
N PHE A 124 7.73 7.07 18.69
CA PHE A 124 8.32 7.53 17.44
C PHE A 124 9.19 8.76 17.68
N GLN A 125 10.47 8.65 17.33
CA GLN A 125 11.44 9.73 17.44
C GLN A 125 12.24 9.83 16.13
N PRO A 126 11.99 10.88 15.31
CA PRO A 126 12.76 11.10 14.09
C PRO A 126 14.22 11.44 14.41
N GLN A 127 15.10 11.15 13.46
CA GLN A 127 16.54 11.43 13.61
C GLN A 127 16.85 12.94 13.62
N ASN A 128 16.09 13.75 12.87
CA ASN A 128 16.36 15.17 12.72
C ASN A 128 15.16 16.03 13.12
N GLY A 129 14.94 16.14 14.43
CA GLY A 129 13.90 17.01 14.99
C GLY A 129 12.51 16.63 14.49
N LYS A 130 11.89 17.52 13.70
CA LYS A 130 10.57 17.28 13.10
C LYS A 130 10.62 16.77 11.66
N LYS A 131 11.81 16.62 11.07
CA LYS A 131 11.93 16.06 9.73
C LYS A 131 11.84 14.54 9.82
N VAL A 132 10.93 13.97 9.03
CA VAL A 132 10.71 12.53 8.90
C VAL A 132 11.05 12.14 7.47
N THR A 133 12.02 11.24 7.33
CA THR A 133 12.37 10.62 6.06
C THR A 133 11.72 9.24 5.99
N TRP A 134 10.91 9.01 4.97
CA TRP A 134 10.11 7.80 4.86
C TRP A 134 10.24 7.22 3.45
N TYR A 135 10.66 5.96 3.37
CA TYR A 135 10.59 5.16 2.15
C TYR A 135 9.49 4.09 2.24
N CYS A 136 8.74 3.92 1.15
CA CYS A 136 7.78 2.83 1.00
C CYS A 136 8.03 2.06 -0.30
N CYS A 137 7.99 0.73 -0.22
CA CYS A 137 8.01 -0.12 -1.40
C CYS A 137 6.81 0.21 -2.30
N GLY A 138 7.06 0.54 -3.55
CA GLY A 138 6.00 0.73 -4.55
C GLY A 138 5.67 -0.55 -5.32
N PRO A 139 4.80 -0.45 -6.33
CA PRO A 139 4.26 -1.60 -7.05
C PRO A 139 5.25 -2.23 -8.03
N THR A 140 5.07 -3.53 -8.27
CA THR A 140 5.59 -4.21 -9.47
C THR A 140 4.57 -4.04 -10.59
N VAL A 141 4.91 -3.24 -11.59
CA VAL A 141 3.98 -2.75 -12.63
C VAL A 141 3.87 -3.75 -13.79
N TYR A 142 3.27 -4.92 -13.54
CA TYR A 142 3.04 -5.96 -14.56
C TYR A 142 1.56 -6.21 -14.90
N ASP A 143 0.66 -5.76 -14.02
CA ASP A 143 -0.79 -5.90 -14.14
C ASP A 143 -1.51 -4.80 -13.35
N ALA A 144 -2.83 -4.78 -13.41
CA ALA A 144 -3.69 -3.83 -12.71
C ALA A 144 -3.51 -3.86 -11.19
N SER A 145 -3.67 -2.69 -10.54
CA SER A 145 -3.63 -2.61 -9.09
C SER A 145 -4.82 -3.32 -8.45
N HIS A 146 -4.57 -4.33 -7.62
CA HIS A 146 -5.63 -5.01 -6.87
C HIS A 146 -5.94 -4.32 -5.53
N MET A 147 -7.02 -4.73 -4.86
CA MET A 147 -7.46 -4.14 -3.58
C MET A 147 -6.43 -4.20 -2.44
N GLY A 148 -5.52 -5.18 -2.45
CA GLY A 148 -4.37 -5.21 -1.53
C GLY A 148 -3.43 -3.99 -1.66
N HIS A 149 -3.20 -3.49 -2.88
CA HIS A 149 -2.43 -2.28 -3.13
C HIS A 149 -3.17 -1.05 -2.61
N ALA A 150 -4.45 -0.92 -2.99
CA ALA A 150 -5.30 0.18 -2.53
C ALA A 150 -5.32 0.28 -0.99
N ARG A 151 -5.59 -0.83 -0.30
CA ARG A 151 -5.57 -0.90 1.17
C ARG A 151 -4.25 -0.38 1.74
N SER A 152 -3.13 -0.82 1.19
CA SER A 152 -1.81 -0.49 1.73
C SER A 152 -1.44 0.97 1.51
N TYR A 153 -1.55 1.46 0.26
CA TYR A 153 -1.20 2.85 -0.07
C TYR A 153 -2.14 3.87 0.57
N ILE A 154 -3.44 3.58 0.67
CA ILE A 154 -4.39 4.43 1.43
C ILE A 154 -3.96 4.48 2.90
N SER A 155 -3.58 3.35 3.49
CA SER A 155 -3.22 3.32 4.90
C SER A 155 -1.93 4.07 5.19
N PHE A 156 -0.92 3.96 4.31
CA PHE A 156 0.30 4.76 4.40
C PHE A 156 0.01 6.25 4.19
N ASP A 157 -0.87 6.60 3.26
CA ASP A 157 -1.27 7.98 3.03
C ASP A 157 -2.03 8.59 4.23
N ILE A 158 -2.92 7.82 4.87
CA ILE A 158 -3.58 8.24 6.13
C ILE A 158 -2.52 8.48 7.21
N LEU A 159 -1.55 7.59 7.37
CA LEU A 159 -0.45 7.77 8.32
C LEU A 159 0.39 9.01 8.00
N ARG A 160 0.70 9.25 6.72
CA ARG A 160 1.41 10.46 6.25
C ARG A 160 0.64 11.73 6.59
N LYS A 161 -0.67 11.75 6.32
CA LYS A 161 -1.58 12.85 6.66
C LYS A 161 -1.64 13.08 8.18
N VAL A 162 -1.71 12.04 9.00
CA VAL A 162 -1.69 12.17 10.47
C VAL A 162 -0.33 12.72 10.96
N LEU A 163 0.79 12.21 10.46
CA LEU A 163 2.13 12.71 10.81
C LEU A 163 2.28 14.20 10.49
N ARG A 164 1.91 14.59 9.27
CA ARG A 164 2.04 15.96 8.76
C ARG A 164 1.02 16.92 9.39
N ASP A 165 -0.26 16.55 9.40
CA ASP A 165 -1.34 17.49 9.68
C ASP A 165 -1.69 17.54 11.17
N TYR A 166 -1.58 16.42 11.90
CA TYR A 166 -1.85 16.39 13.34
C TYR A 166 -0.58 16.61 14.17
N PHE A 167 0.48 15.81 13.92
CA PHE A 167 1.73 15.91 14.69
C PHE A 167 2.70 17.00 14.19
N LYS A 168 2.42 17.60 13.03
CA LYS A 168 3.21 18.69 12.43
C LYS A 168 4.66 18.27 12.13
N TYR A 169 4.86 17.02 11.71
CA TYR A 169 6.13 16.57 11.15
C TYR A 169 6.28 17.05 9.70
N ASP A 170 7.53 17.33 9.30
CA ASP A 170 7.92 17.60 7.92
C ASP A 170 8.30 16.28 7.25
N VAL A 171 7.38 15.70 6.48
CA VAL A 171 7.52 14.34 5.94
C VAL A 171 8.03 14.40 4.51
N PHE A 172 9.23 13.84 4.30
CA PHE A 172 9.83 13.57 3.00
C PHE A 172 9.60 12.09 2.63
N TYR A 173 8.75 11.84 1.64
CA TYR A 173 8.23 10.53 1.30
C TYR A 173 8.74 10.05 -0.07
N CYS A 174 9.40 8.91 -0.09
CA CYS A 174 9.99 8.28 -1.28
C CYS A 174 9.31 6.95 -1.57
N ILE A 175 9.06 6.66 -2.84
CA ILE A 175 8.67 5.31 -3.31
C ILE A 175 9.52 4.91 -4.51
N ASN A 176 9.65 3.61 -4.72
CA ASN A 176 10.18 3.06 -5.97
C ASN A 176 9.04 2.55 -6.87
N ILE A 177 9.33 2.31 -8.15
CA ILE A 177 8.52 1.50 -9.07
C ILE A 177 9.39 0.34 -9.52
N THR A 178 8.91 -0.88 -9.32
CA THR A 178 9.58 -2.09 -9.81
C THR A 178 9.14 -2.32 -11.25
N ASP A 179 9.89 -1.76 -12.18
CA ASP A 179 9.64 -1.82 -13.63
C ASP A 179 10.49 -2.87 -14.36
N ILE A 180 11.29 -3.63 -13.62
CA ILE A 180 12.01 -4.82 -14.10
C ILE A 180 11.81 -5.93 -13.08
N ASP A 181 11.21 -7.04 -13.52
CA ASP A 181 10.92 -8.22 -12.69
C ASP A 181 10.70 -9.45 -13.59
N ASP A 182 10.85 -10.67 -13.06
CA ASP A 182 10.55 -11.92 -13.80
C ASP A 182 9.10 -11.96 -14.26
N LYS A 183 8.16 -11.45 -13.44
CA LYS A 183 6.74 -11.36 -13.80
C LYS A 183 6.53 -10.39 -14.96
N ILE A 184 7.22 -9.26 -14.96
CA ILE A 184 7.17 -8.28 -16.06
C ILE A 184 7.75 -8.88 -17.34
N ILE A 185 8.93 -9.52 -17.26
CA ILE A 185 9.61 -10.13 -18.40
C ILE A 185 8.71 -11.19 -19.02
N LYS A 186 8.19 -12.12 -18.21
CA LYS A 186 7.31 -13.19 -18.66
C LYS A 186 6.04 -12.63 -19.30
N ARG A 187 5.34 -11.71 -18.61
CA ARG A 187 4.08 -11.13 -19.09
C ARG A 187 4.27 -10.29 -20.36
N ALA A 188 5.34 -9.51 -20.46
CA ALA A 188 5.63 -8.70 -21.64
C ALA A 188 5.89 -9.58 -22.86
N ARG A 189 6.68 -10.65 -22.68
CA ARG A 189 6.99 -11.62 -23.74
C ARG A 189 5.76 -12.40 -24.18
N GLN A 190 4.96 -12.87 -23.23
CA GLN A 190 3.67 -13.52 -23.47
C GLN A 190 2.71 -12.64 -24.27
N ASN A 191 2.50 -11.40 -23.82
CA ASN A 191 1.63 -10.45 -24.51
C ASN A 191 2.15 -10.18 -25.93
N TYR A 192 3.45 -9.93 -26.09
CA TYR A 192 4.05 -9.70 -27.40
C TYR A 192 3.84 -10.89 -28.36
N LEU A 193 4.16 -12.10 -27.92
CA LEU A 193 4.02 -13.30 -28.75
C LEU A 193 2.56 -13.62 -29.08
N PHE A 194 1.66 -13.43 -28.12
CA PHE A 194 0.23 -13.61 -28.33
C PHE A 194 -0.32 -12.60 -29.33
N GLU A 195 0.09 -11.33 -29.22
CA GLU A 195 -0.31 -10.30 -30.19
C GLU A 195 0.20 -10.60 -31.60
N GLN A 196 1.46 -11.01 -31.72
CA GLN A 196 2.02 -11.46 -33.01
C GLN A 196 1.28 -12.68 -33.58
N TYR A 197 0.84 -13.61 -32.73
CA TYR A 197 0.04 -14.75 -33.14
C TYR A 197 -1.36 -14.33 -33.61
N ARG A 198 -2.01 -13.40 -32.88
CA ARG A 198 -3.32 -12.83 -33.21
C ARG A 198 -3.29 -12.05 -34.52
N GLU A 199 -2.28 -11.21 -34.73
CA GLU A 199 -2.11 -10.40 -35.95
C GLU A 199 -1.96 -11.25 -37.21
N LYS A 200 -1.33 -12.43 -37.10
CA LYS A 200 -1.20 -13.39 -38.21
C LYS A 200 -2.53 -14.01 -38.64
N LYS A 201 -3.59 -13.90 -37.83
CA LYS A 201 -4.92 -14.45 -38.08
C LYS A 201 -4.85 -15.91 -38.54
N PRO A 202 -4.38 -16.83 -37.68
CA PRO A 202 -4.24 -18.23 -38.05
C PRO A 202 -5.58 -18.80 -38.50
N PRO A 203 -5.61 -19.67 -39.52
CA PRO A 203 -6.83 -20.38 -39.91
C PRO A 203 -7.43 -21.13 -38.70
N ALA A 204 -8.76 -21.23 -38.64
CA ALA A 204 -9.46 -21.88 -37.52
C ALA A 204 -8.94 -23.30 -37.20
N VAL A 205 -8.57 -24.07 -38.23
CA VAL A 205 -7.98 -25.42 -38.07
C VAL A 205 -6.63 -25.38 -37.36
N GLN A 206 -5.79 -24.40 -37.69
CA GLN A 206 -4.50 -24.21 -37.04
C GLN A 206 -4.68 -23.74 -35.60
N LEU A 207 -5.55 -22.76 -35.36
CA LEU A 207 -5.87 -22.27 -34.02
C LEU A 207 -6.34 -23.42 -33.11
N PHE A 208 -7.23 -24.25 -33.62
CA PHE A 208 -7.75 -25.41 -32.91
C PHE A 208 -6.62 -26.37 -32.47
N GLU A 209 -5.72 -26.73 -33.39
CA GLU A 209 -4.63 -27.65 -33.09
C GLU A 209 -3.61 -27.01 -32.12
N ASP A 210 -3.29 -25.73 -32.29
CA ASP A 210 -2.41 -24.99 -31.40
C ASP A 210 -2.99 -24.94 -29.97
N VAL A 211 -4.28 -24.62 -29.81
CA VAL A 211 -4.96 -24.63 -28.49
C VAL A 211 -4.96 -26.03 -27.88
N ARG A 212 -5.21 -27.08 -28.69
CA ARG A 212 -5.21 -28.46 -28.21
C ARG A 212 -3.83 -28.87 -27.70
N ILE A 213 -2.76 -28.50 -28.40
CA ILE A 213 -1.38 -28.78 -27.97
C ILE A 213 -1.05 -27.97 -26.72
N ALA A 214 -1.40 -26.68 -26.69
CA ALA A 214 -1.17 -25.78 -25.55
C ALA A 214 -1.93 -26.21 -24.28
N SER A 215 -3.10 -26.83 -24.42
CA SER A 215 -3.91 -27.30 -23.29
C SER A 215 -3.28 -28.50 -22.55
N LYS A 216 -2.39 -29.27 -23.18
CA LYS A 216 -1.72 -30.43 -22.55
C LYS A 216 -0.84 -30.03 -21.35
N PRO A 217 0.17 -29.14 -21.49
CA PRO A 217 0.97 -28.70 -20.35
C PRO A 217 0.13 -27.94 -19.32
N PHE A 218 -0.85 -27.15 -19.75
CA PHE A 218 -1.76 -26.45 -18.83
C PHE A 218 -2.52 -27.42 -17.92
N SER A 219 -3.01 -28.54 -18.48
CA SER A 219 -3.71 -29.57 -17.70
C SER A 219 -2.80 -30.28 -16.69
N ALA A 220 -1.51 -30.45 -17.00
CA ALA A 220 -0.54 -30.97 -16.04
C ALA A 220 -0.35 -30.00 -14.87
N VAL A 221 -0.16 -28.71 -15.15
CA VAL A 221 -0.05 -27.65 -14.12
C VAL A 221 -1.30 -27.60 -13.23
N LEU A 222 -2.49 -27.71 -13.82
CA LEU A 222 -3.74 -27.76 -13.07
C LEU A 222 -3.80 -28.95 -12.10
N ASN A 223 -3.38 -30.14 -12.56
CA ASN A 223 -3.38 -31.34 -11.73
C ASN A 223 -2.40 -31.26 -10.57
N ASP A 224 -1.24 -30.63 -10.79
CA ASP A 224 -0.19 -30.46 -9.79
C ASP A 224 -0.46 -29.28 -8.82
N THR A 225 -1.46 -28.44 -9.13
CA THR A 225 -1.84 -27.31 -8.28
C THR A 225 -2.57 -27.79 -7.03
N THR A 226 -1.99 -27.53 -5.86
CA THR A 226 -2.52 -27.92 -4.55
C THR A 226 -3.33 -26.82 -3.88
N ASP A 227 -3.05 -25.56 -4.19
CA ASP A 227 -3.77 -24.41 -3.66
C ASP A 227 -5.21 -24.37 -4.18
N PRO A 228 -6.24 -24.35 -3.30
CA PRO A 228 -7.63 -24.50 -3.72
C PRO A 228 -8.12 -23.35 -4.59
N ASP A 229 -7.74 -22.11 -4.27
CA ASP A 229 -8.19 -20.92 -4.98
C ASP A 229 -7.54 -20.85 -6.37
N LYS A 230 -6.22 -21.10 -6.45
CA LYS A 230 -5.51 -21.19 -7.71
C LYS A 230 -6.04 -22.33 -8.57
N LYS A 231 -6.34 -23.49 -7.97
CA LYS A 231 -6.92 -24.62 -8.69
C LYS A 231 -8.29 -24.27 -9.27
N GLN A 232 -9.17 -23.67 -8.47
CA GLN A 232 -10.48 -23.22 -8.94
C GLN A 232 -10.36 -22.23 -10.10
N MET A 233 -9.41 -21.28 -10.02
CA MET A 233 -9.14 -20.33 -11.10
C MET A 233 -8.72 -21.05 -12.39
N LEU A 234 -7.77 -21.99 -12.30
CA LEU A 234 -7.28 -22.75 -13.45
C LEU A 234 -8.38 -23.65 -14.06
N GLU A 235 -9.24 -24.25 -13.24
CA GLU A 235 -10.40 -25.03 -13.70
C GLU A 235 -11.38 -24.16 -14.49
N ARG A 236 -11.63 -22.92 -14.04
CA ARG A 236 -12.49 -21.98 -14.78
C ARG A 236 -11.91 -21.67 -16.16
N ILE A 237 -10.61 -21.42 -16.25
CA ILE A 237 -9.93 -21.18 -17.54
C ILE A 237 -10.05 -22.42 -18.44
N GLN A 238 -9.74 -23.61 -17.91
CA GLN A 238 -9.84 -24.85 -18.69
C GLN A 238 -11.25 -25.09 -19.23
N ASN A 239 -12.27 -24.87 -18.40
CA ASN A 239 -13.67 -25.03 -18.79
C ASN A 239 -14.10 -24.01 -19.84
N ALA A 240 -13.68 -22.75 -19.71
CA ALA A 240 -13.97 -21.70 -20.69
C ALA A 240 -13.34 -22.03 -22.05
N VAL A 241 -12.06 -22.44 -22.07
CA VAL A 241 -11.37 -22.88 -23.28
C VAL A 241 -12.08 -24.08 -23.90
N LYS A 242 -12.39 -25.11 -23.10
CA LYS A 242 -13.08 -26.32 -23.58
C LYS A 242 -14.43 -25.99 -24.22
N SER A 243 -15.23 -25.14 -23.58
CA SER A 243 -16.52 -24.70 -24.13
C SER A 243 -16.35 -23.92 -25.45
N ALA A 244 -15.34 -23.04 -25.54
CA ALA A 244 -15.07 -22.31 -26.77
C ALA A 244 -14.61 -23.23 -27.91
N VAL A 245 -13.81 -24.26 -27.59
CA VAL A 245 -13.40 -25.31 -28.53
C VAL A 245 -14.62 -26.07 -29.06
N GLU A 246 -15.51 -26.53 -28.19
CA GLU A 246 -16.74 -27.25 -28.56
C GLU A 246 -17.63 -26.41 -29.50
N HIS A 247 -17.81 -25.12 -29.20
CA HIS A 247 -18.59 -24.23 -30.08
C HIS A 247 -17.97 -24.06 -31.47
N LEU A 248 -16.63 -23.95 -31.56
CA LEU A 248 -15.94 -23.84 -32.84
C LEU A 248 -16.04 -25.16 -33.63
N GLU A 249 -15.86 -26.31 -32.97
CA GLU A 249 -16.04 -27.62 -33.59
C GLU A 249 -17.44 -27.79 -34.17
N GLU A 250 -18.47 -27.45 -33.39
CA GLU A 250 -19.86 -27.52 -33.86
C GLU A 250 -20.10 -26.61 -35.07
N ALA A 251 -19.57 -25.39 -35.07
CA ALA A 251 -19.71 -24.45 -36.17
C ALA A 251 -19.07 -25.00 -37.46
N VAL A 252 -17.89 -25.61 -37.34
CA VAL A 252 -17.19 -26.26 -38.47
C VAL A 252 -17.95 -27.50 -38.96
N GLN A 253 -18.44 -28.35 -38.05
CA GLN A 253 -19.20 -29.55 -38.39
C GLN A 253 -20.54 -29.22 -39.08
N LYS A 254 -21.23 -28.18 -38.61
CA LYS A 254 -22.48 -27.66 -39.20
C LYS A 254 -22.24 -26.91 -40.51
N LYS A 255 -20.98 -26.73 -40.95
CA LYS A 255 -20.59 -25.98 -42.15
C LYS A 255 -21.21 -24.58 -42.19
N LEU A 256 -21.16 -23.89 -41.04
CA LEU A 256 -21.66 -22.52 -40.95
C LEU A 256 -20.89 -21.58 -41.91
N PRO A 257 -21.47 -20.41 -42.25
CA PRO A 257 -20.77 -19.41 -43.04
C PRO A 257 -19.42 -19.03 -42.43
N GLY A 258 -18.45 -18.67 -43.27
CA GLY A 258 -17.09 -18.35 -42.83
C GLY A 258 -17.02 -17.23 -41.79
N GLU A 259 -17.92 -16.26 -41.84
CA GLU A 259 -18.02 -15.18 -40.84
C GLU A 259 -18.37 -15.70 -39.44
N GLU A 260 -19.31 -16.64 -39.33
CA GLU A 260 -19.69 -17.25 -38.05
C GLU A 260 -18.58 -18.14 -37.49
N ILE A 261 -17.89 -18.89 -38.36
CA ILE A 261 -16.72 -19.68 -37.96
C ILE A 261 -15.60 -18.75 -37.44
N ASN A 262 -15.36 -17.62 -38.10
CA ASN A 262 -14.37 -16.65 -37.66
C ASN A 262 -14.73 -16.05 -36.30
N LYS A 263 -16.00 -15.76 -36.05
CA LYS A 263 -16.47 -15.27 -34.75
C LYS A 263 -16.22 -16.28 -33.62
N HIS A 264 -16.49 -17.56 -33.87
CA HIS A 264 -16.17 -18.62 -32.92
C HIS A 264 -14.65 -18.78 -32.72
N ALA A 265 -13.86 -18.61 -33.78
CA ALA A 265 -12.40 -18.66 -33.70
C ALA A 265 -11.83 -17.47 -32.90
N GLU A 266 -12.34 -16.26 -33.10
CA GLU A 266 -11.98 -15.09 -32.29
C GLU A 266 -12.35 -15.31 -30.81
N LYS A 267 -13.52 -15.89 -30.55
CA LYS A 267 -13.92 -16.20 -29.18
C LYS A 267 -12.99 -17.25 -28.53
N LEU A 268 -12.62 -18.29 -29.28
CA LEU A 268 -11.64 -19.26 -28.82
C LEU A 268 -10.29 -18.61 -28.54
N LEU A 269 -9.84 -17.71 -29.41
CA LEU A 269 -8.58 -17.00 -29.24
C LEU A 269 -8.56 -16.13 -27.96
N GLU A 270 -9.68 -15.48 -27.63
CA GLU A 270 -9.84 -14.72 -26.38
C GLU A 270 -9.79 -15.62 -25.14
N GLU A 271 -10.62 -16.67 -25.11
CA GLU A 271 -10.70 -17.57 -23.94
C GLU A 271 -9.41 -18.38 -23.75
N ALA A 272 -8.72 -18.72 -24.83
CA ALA A 272 -7.45 -19.45 -24.80
C ALA A 272 -6.22 -18.55 -24.63
N LYS A 273 -6.38 -17.24 -24.38
CA LYS A 273 -5.27 -16.28 -24.29
C LYS A 273 -4.17 -16.75 -23.34
N ASP A 274 -4.51 -17.12 -22.11
CA ASP A 274 -3.50 -17.49 -21.10
C ASP A 274 -2.81 -18.82 -21.45
N VAL A 275 -3.59 -19.80 -21.93
CA VAL A 275 -3.08 -21.12 -22.34
C VAL A 275 -2.13 -20.99 -23.53
N LEU A 276 -2.53 -20.23 -24.55
CA LEU A 276 -1.72 -19.97 -25.74
C LEU A 276 -0.49 -19.13 -25.40
N SER A 277 -0.62 -18.11 -24.57
CA SER A 277 0.49 -17.23 -24.21
C SER A 277 1.63 -17.99 -23.54
N GLU A 278 1.33 -18.87 -22.58
CA GLU A 278 2.35 -19.71 -21.92
C GLU A 278 3.04 -20.67 -22.91
N TRP A 279 2.26 -21.27 -23.81
CA TRP A 279 2.77 -22.18 -24.82
C TRP A 279 3.64 -21.49 -25.87
N LEU A 280 3.20 -20.31 -26.36
CA LEU A 280 3.95 -19.47 -27.28
C LEU A 280 5.26 -19.03 -26.65
N ASP A 281 5.24 -18.62 -25.38
CA ASP A 281 6.42 -18.22 -24.62
C ASP A 281 7.44 -19.35 -24.51
N THR A 282 6.98 -20.56 -24.22
CA THR A 282 7.83 -21.76 -24.15
C THR A 282 8.50 -22.08 -25.49
N LYS A 283 7.80 -21.88 -26.61
CA LYS A 283 8.30 -22.20 -27.96
C LYS A 283 9.19 -21.12 -28.57
N PHE A 284 8.80 -19.85 -28.38
CA PHE A 284 9.32 -18.72 -29.14
C PHE A 284 9.91 -17.62 -28.25
N GLY A 285 9.83 -17.74 -26.93
CA GLY A 285 10.35 -16.75 -26.00
C GLY A 285 11.83 -16.44 -26.22
N ASN A 286 12.64 -17.45 -26.51
CA ASN A 286 14.07 -17.29 -26.79
C ASN A 286 14.39 -16.52 -28.09
N GLN A 287 13.41 -16.37 -29.00
CA GLN A 287 13.57 -15.64 -30.27
C GLN A 287 13.22 -14.16 -30.13
N VAL A 288 12.69 -13.74 -28.98
CA VAL A 288 12.34 -12.34 -28.74
C VAL A 288 13.61 -11.52 -28.54
N THR A 289 13.83 -10.55 -29.41
CA THR A 289 15.04 -9.71 -29.43
C THR A 289 14.74 -8.23 -29.24
N ASP A 290 13.49 -7.81 -29.42
CA ASP A 290 13.07 -6.44 -29.16
C ASP A 290 12.94 -6.21 -27.65
N ASN A 291 13.92 -5.53 -27.07
CA ASN A 291 13.91 -5.20 -25.65
C ASN A 291 12.89 -4.12 -25.28
N SER A 292 12.33 -3.38 -26.25
CA SER A 292 11.39 -2.29 -25.97
C SER A 292 10.10 -2.81 -25.32
N ILE A 293 9.71 -4.06 -25.59
CA ILE A 293 8.52 -4.70 -25.02
C ILE A 293 8.58 -4.75 -23.48
N PHE A 294 9.79 -4.90 -22.92
CA PHE A 294 10.01 -4.96 -21.47
C PHE A 294 9.91 -3.59 -20.80
N SER A 295 9.87 -2.50 -21.58
CA SER A 295 9.63 -1.15 -21.09
C SER A 295 8.20 -0.66 -21.34
N ASN A 296 7.53 -1.17 -22.37
CA ASN A 296 6.19 -0.70 -22.76
C ASN A 296 5.12 -1.18 -21.76
N LEU A 297 5.15 -2.46 -21.39
CA LEU A 297 4.21 -3.03 -20.42
C LEU A 297 4.26 -2.32 -19.05
N PRO A 298 5.44 -2.14 -18.41
CA PRO A 298 5.49 -1.49 -17.11
C PRO A 298 5.13 -0.01 -17.16
N LYS A 299 5.48 0.73 -18.23
CA LYS A 299 5.04 2.12 -18.38
C LYS A 299 3.51 2.25 -18.41
N PHE A 300 2.84 1.37 -19.16
CA PHE A 300 1.38 1.36 -19.21
C PHE A 300 0.77 1.12 -17.82
N TRP A 301 1.25 0.10 -17.09
CA TRP A 301 0.71 -0.21 -15.76
C TRP A 301 1.11 0.80 -14.68
N GLU A 302 2.26 1.47 -14.82
CA GLU A 302 2.64 2.59 -13.97
C GLU A 302 1.66 3.76 -14.14
N GLU A 303 1.28 4.10 -15.38
CA GLU A 303 0.28 5.12 -15.66
C GLU A 303 -1.09 4.76 -15.06
N GLU A 304 -1.54 3.51 -15.22
CA GLU A 304 -2.80 3.04 -14.62
C GLU A 304 -2.73 3.06 -13.08
N TYR A 305 -1.61 2.64 -12.48
CA TYR A 305 -1.39 2.76 -11.04
C TYR A 305 -1.52 4.21 -10.55
N HIS A 306 -0.95 5.18 -11.27
CA HIS A 306 -1.07 6.58 -10.90
C HIS A 306 -2.51 7.09 -10.95
N LYS A 307 -3.28 6.71 -11.98
CA LYS A 307 -4.71 7.02 -12.08
C LYS A 307 -5.50 6.43 -10.91
N ASP A 308 -5.21 5.18 -10.54
CA ASP A 308 -5.83 4.53 -9.39
C ASP A 308 -5.52 5.27 -8.08
N MET A 309 -4.25 5.63 -7.85
CA MET A 309 -3.85 6.35 -6.63
C MET A 309 -4.48 7.74 -6.56
N GLU A 310 -4.57 8.45 -7.69
CA GLU A 310 -5.27 9.74 -7.79
C GLU A 310 -6.77 9.59 -7.47
N ALA A 311 -7.43 8.59 -8.07
CA ALA A 311 -8.85 8.31 -7.82
C ALA A 311 -9.14 7.95 -6.35
N LEU A 312 -8.17 7.32 -5.67
CA LEU A 312 -8.23 7.00 -4.24
C LEU A 312 -7.82 8.18 -3.33
N ASN A 313 -7.50 9.34 -3.89
CA ASN A 313 -7.05 10.54 -3.17
C ASN A 313 -5.79 10.29 -2.29
N VAL A 314 -4.92 9.40 -2.77
CA VAL A 314 -3.59 9.14 -2.21
C VAL A 314 -2.66 10.25 -2.69
N LEU A 315 -1.91 10.87 -1.77
CA LEU A 315 -0.98 11.94 -2.13
C LEU A 315 0.22 11.38 -2.90
N PRO A 316 0.69 12.07 -3.96
CA PRO A 316 1.89 11.65 -4.68
C PRO A 316 3.12 11.69 -3.75
N PRO A 317 4.11 10.83 -4.00
CA PRO A 317 5.39 10.87 -3.28
C PRO A 317 6.17 12.13 -3.64
N ASP A 318 7.10 12.52 -2.75
CA ASP A 318 8.05 13.61 -3.02
C ASP A 318 9.15 13.14 -3.99
N VAL A 319 9.50 11.86 -3.93
CA VAL A 319 10.44 11.21 -4.86
C VAL A 319 9.87 9.88 -5.33
N LEU A 320 9.88 9.68 -6.64
CA LEU A 320 9.59 8.41 -7.30
C LEU A 320 10.84 7.98 -8.08
N THR A 321 11.20 6.71 -7.97
CA THR A 321 12.41 6.15 -8.61
C THR A 321 12.08 4.84 -9.29
N ARG A 322 12.56 4.61 -10.51
CA ARG A 322 12.34 3.34 -11.23
C ARG A 322 13.56 2.46 -11.12
N VAL A 323 13.40 1.16 -10.91
CA VAL A 323 14.53 0.24 -10.76
C VAL A 323 15.42 0.26 -12.02
N SER A 324 14.83 0.37 -13.21
CA SER A 324 15.56 0.46 -14.47
C SER A 324 16.47 1.68 -14.63
N GLU A 325 16.23 2.76 -13.88
CA GLU A 325 17.04 3.98 -13.94
C GLU A 325 18.35 3.87 -13.15
N TYR A 326 18.46 2.90 -12.24
CA TYR A 326 19.57 2.78 -11.28
C TYR A 326 20.38 1.49 -11.43
N VAL A 327 20.24 0.77 -12.56
CA VAL A 327 20.96 -0.50 -12.77
C VAL A 327 22.47 -0.38 -12.54
N PRO A 328 23.19 0.66 -13.03
CA PRO A 328 24.62 0.81 -12.77
C PRO A 328 24.98 0.90 -11.28
N GLU A 329 24.21 1.66 -10.50
CA GLU A 329 24.38 1.82 -9.06
C GLU A 329 24.13 0.52 -8.32
N ILE A 330 23.12 -0.26 -8.76
CA ILE A 330 22.83 -1.58 -8.21
C ILE A 330 24.00 -2.54 -8.51
N VAL A 331 24.54 -2.55 -9.73
CA VAL A 331 25.73 -3.38 -10.07
C VAL A 331 26.91 -3.00 -9.18
N ALA A 332 27.17 -1.71 -9.00
CA ALA A 332 28.25 -1.24 -8.13
C ALA A 332 28.03 -1.64 -6.66
N PHE A 333 26.79 -1.64 -6.19
CA PHE A 333 26.44 -2.09 -4.84
C PHE A 333 26.66 -3.60 -4.67
N VAL A 334 26.23 -4.42 -5.63
CA VAL A 334 26.48 -5.87 -5.61
C VAL A 334 27.98 -6.17 -5.68
N GLN A 335 28.75 -5.41 -6.46
CA GLN A 335 30.20 -5.56 -6.51
C GLN A 335 30.82 -5.35 -5.12
N LYS A 336 30.39 -4.34 -4.36
CA LYS A 336 30.85 -4.13 -2.98
C LYS A 336 30.50 -5.31 -2.06
N ILE A 337 29.33 -5.92 -2.20
CA ILE A 337 28.94 -7.10 -1.42
C ILE A 337 29.88 -8.26 -1.70
N VAL A 338 30.22 -8.47 -2.97
CA VAL A 338 31.19 -9.50 -3.40
C VAL A 338 32.59 -9.17 -2.88
N ASP A 339 33.04 -7.93 -2.98
CA ASP A 339 34.36 -7.47 -2.52
C ASP A 339 34.52 -7.60 -1.00
N ASN A 340 33.46 -7.33 -0.24
CA ASN A 340 33.40 -7.56 1.22
C ASN A 340 33.27 -9.05 1.56
N GLY A 341 33.14 -9.92 0.56
CA GLY A 341 33.11 -11.36 0.69
C GLY A 341 31.77 -11.95 1.10
N TYR A 342 30.69 -11.17 1.14
CA TYR A 342 29.33 -11.64 1.43
C TYR A 342 28.58 -12.11 0.17
N GLY A 343 29.14 -11.89 -1.01
CA GLY A 343 28.61 -12.38 -2.28
C GLY A 343 29.57 -13.37 -2.95
N TYR A 344 29.03 -14.28 -3.75
CA TYR A 344 29.83 -15.17 -4.60
C TYR A 344 29.18 -15.38 -5.96
N VAL A 345 30.03 -15.62 -6.97
CA VAL A 345 29.61 -15.89 -8.35
C VAL A 345 29.46 -17.39 -8.57
N SER A 346 28.38 -17.81 -9.23
CA SER A 346 28.13 -19.18 -9.65
C SER A 346 27.37 -19.17 -10.97
N ASN A 347 27.90 -19.82 -12.01
CA ASN A 347 27.29 -19.90 -13.36
C ASN A 347 26.83 -18.55 -13.96
N GLY A 348 27.62 -17.49 -13.75
CA GLY A 348 27.30 -16.13 -14.24
C GLY A 348 26.22 -15.40 -13.44
N SER A 349 25.70 -16.00 -12.38
CA SER A 349 24.82 -15.37 -11.38
C SER A 349 25.63 -15.01 -10.12
N VAL A 350 25.14 -14.06 -9.34
CA VAL A 350 25.73 -13.65 -8.06
C VAL A 350 24.74 -13.93 -6.94
N TYR A 351 25.20 -14.60 -5.89
CA TYR A 351 24.41 -14.99 -4.74
C TYR A 351 24.94 -14.35 -3.46
N PHE A 352 24.04 -14.07 -2.52
CA PHE A 352 24.38 -13.62 -1.18
C PHE A 352 24.58 -14.83 -0.25
N ASP A 353 25.73 -14.88 0.43
CA ASP A 353 26.11 -15.94 1.35
C ASP A 353 25.51 -15.68 2.74
N THR A 354 24.33 -16.24 2.98
CA THR A 354 23.56 -16.03 4.21
C THR A 354 24.28 -16.55 5.44
N MET A 355 24.94 -17.70 5.33
CA MET A 355 25.70 -18.31 6.41
C MET A 355 26.93 -17.48 6.79
N LYS A 356 27.69 -16.99 5.81
CA LYS A 356 28.85 -16.13 6.08
C LYS A 356 28.44 -14.80 6.70
N PHE A 357 27.35 -14.21 6.22
CA PHE A 357 26.84 -12.97 6.82
C PHE A 357 26.44 -13.20 8.28
N ASP A 358 25.68 -14.26 8.59
CA ASP A 358 25.26 -14.56 9.96
C ASP A 358 26.41 -14.95 10.90
N ALA A 359 27.46 -15.59 10.36
CA ALA A 359 28.65 -15.97 11.12
C ALA A 359 29.62 -14.80 11.40
N THR A 360 29.47 -13.66 10.73
CA THR A 360 30.40 -12.52 10.91
C THR A 360 29.99 -11.65 12.09
N GLU A 361 30.98 -11.24 12.89
CA GLU A 361 30.76 -10.37 14.05
C GLU A 361 29.98 -9.09 13.64
N LYS A 362 28.94 -8.74 14.41
CA LYS A 362 27.99 -7.61 14.20
C LYS A 362 26.88 -7.81 13.15
N HIS A 363 26.94 -8.89 12.37
CA HIS A 363 25.89 -9.23 11.43
C HIS A 363 24.97 -10.30 12.01
N SER A 364 23.72 -10.29 11.57
CA SER A 364 22.80 -11.40 11.82
C SER A 364 21.72 -11.37 10.75
N TYR A 365 21.44 -12.53 10.17
CA TYR A 365 20.46 -12.72 9.12
C TYR A 365 19.06 -12.85 9.71
N ALA A 366 18.04 -12.45 8.92
CA ALA A 366 16.63 -12.57 9.28
C ALA A 366 16.18 -11.91 10.60
N LYS A 367 16.84 -10.82 11.05
CA LYS A 367 16.48 -10.08 12.28
C LYS A 367 15.00 -9.63 12.35
N LEU A 368 14.39 -9.36 11.19
CA LEU A 368 13.02 -8.87 11.12
C LEU A 368 11.98 -9.97 11.32
N VAL A 369 12.22 -11.14 10.74
CA VAL A 369 11.33 -12.31 10.81
C VAL A 369 12.20 -13.58 10.99
N PRO A 370 12.73 -13.83 12.20
CA PRO A 370 13.59 -14.98 12.45
C PRO A 370 12.92 -16.33 12.17
N GLU A 371 11.60 -16.40 12.35
CA GLU A 371 10.79 -17.60 12.11
C GLU A 371 10.71 -18.03 10.63
N ALA A 372 11.04 -17.15 9.68
CA ALA A 372 11.04 -17.45 8.26
C ALA A 372 12.34 -18.12 7.77
N VAL A 373 13.38 -18.20 8.63
CA VAL A 373 14.65 -18.83 8.24
C VAL A 373 14.43 -20.31 7.98
N GLY A 374 14.77 -20.76 6.77
CA GLY A 374 14.63 -22.15 6.36
C GLY A 374 13.27 -22.50 5.74
N ASP A 375 12.32 -21.55 5.65
CA ASP A 375 11.10 -21.72 4.86
C ASP A 375 11.43 -21.72 3.36
N GLN A 376 11.72 -22.90 2.84
CA GLN A 376 12.09 -23.09 1.43
C GLN A 376 10.99 -22.66 0.46
N LYS A 377 9.72 -22.75 0.86
CA LYS A 377 8.61 -22.38 -0.02
C LYS A 377 8.56 -20.86 -0.17
N ALA A 378 8.61 -20.13 0.94
CA ALA A 378 8.64 -18.67 0.93
C ALA A 378 9.89 -18.13 0.21
N LEU A 379 11.06 -18.75 0.42
CA LEU A 379 12.29 -18.39 -0.30
C LEU A 379 12.15 -18.60 -1.80
N GLN A 380 11.61 -19.75 -2.24
CA GLN A 380 11.41 -20.05 -3.67
C GLN A 380 10.44 -19.10 -4.35
N GLU A 381 9.33 -18.75 -3.69
CA GLU A 381 8.37 -17.76 -4.17
C GLU A 381 9.03 -16.38 -4.35
N GLY A 382 9.90 -15.97 -3.42
CA GLY A 382 10.66 -14.71 -3.49
C GLY A 382 11.77 -14.70 -4.52
N GLU A 383 12.25 -15.85 -4.98
CA GLU A 383 13.23 -15.91 -6.06
C GLU A 383 12.61 -15.63 -7.42
N GLY A 384 11.32 -15.82 -7.61
CA GLY A 384 10.61 -15.59 -8.87
C GLY A 384 10.59 -16.78 -9.83
N ASP A 385 9.57 -16.81 -10.69
CA ASP A 385 9.17 -17.97 -11.50
C ASP A 385 10.23 -18.46 -12.50
N LEU A 386 11.09 -17.56 -13.02
CA LEU A 386 12.10 -17.92 -14.02
C LEU A 386 13.36 -18.56 -13.39
N SER A 387 13.37 -18.74 -12.07
CA SER A 387 14.49 -19.29 -11.28
C SER A 387 14.39 -20.78 -11.01
N ILE A 388 13.20 -21.37 -11.12
CA ILE A 388 12.90 -22.72 -10.65
C ILE A 388 13.32 -23.74 -11.72
N SER A 389 14.62 -23.86 -11.95
CA SER A 389 15.19 -24.99 -12.69
C SER A 389 16.06 -25.82 -11.76
N ALA A 390 15.96 -27.15 -11.85
CA ALA A 390 16.76 -28.08 -11.04
C ALA A 390 18.27 -27.77 -11.09
N ASP A 391 18.75 -27.28 -12.24
CA ASP A 391 20.14 -26.89 -12.46
C ASP A 391 20.57 -25.64 -11.65
N ARG A 392 19.63 -24.78 -11.22
CA ARG A 392 19.92 -23.56 -10.45
C ARG A 392 19.90 -23.78 -8.94
N LEU A 393 19.23 -24.84 -8.47
CA LEU A 393 19.24 -25.22 -7.05
C LEU A 393 20.61 -25.76 -6.62
N SER A 394 21.37 -26.34 -7.54
CA SER A 394 22.75 -26.82 -7.30
C SER A 394 23.81 -25.71 -7.37
N GLU A 395 23.45 -24.51 -7.83
CA GLU A 395 24.38 -23.36 -7.96
C GLU A 395 24.65 -22.68 -6.61
N LYS A 396 23.80 -22.93 -5.62
CA LYS A 396 23.86 -22.29 -4.31
C LYS A 396 24.69 -23.10 -3.32
N ARG A 397 25.44 -22.41 -2.45
CA ARG A 397 26.18 -23.05 -1.35
C ARG A 397 25.25 -23.46 -0.22
N SER A 398 24.24 -22.63 0.05
CA SER A 398 23.15 -22.92 0.97
C SER A 398 21.79 -22.76 0.30
N PRO A 399 20.79 -23.58 0.64
CA PRO A 399 19.42 -23.38 0.16
C PRO A 399 18.81 -22.03 0.59
N ASN A 400 19.34 -21.41 1.65
CA ASN A 400 18.91 -20.08 2.11
C ASN A 400 19.56 -18.92 1.35
N ASP A 401 20.58 -19.19 0.53
CA ASP A 401 21.23 -18.16 -0.26
C ASP A 401 20.29 -17.67 -1.36
N PHE A 402 20.30 -16.37 -1.61
CA PHE A 402 19.44 -15.75 -2.60
C PHE A 402 20.25 -15.04 -3.68
N ALA A 403 19.72 -15.02 -4.90
CA ALA A 403 20.38 -14.37 -6.01
C ALA A 403 20.31 -12.84 -5.85
N LEU A 404 21.47 -12.19 -5.80
CA LEU A 404 21.61 -10.75 -5.99
C LEU A 404 21.53 -10.41 -7.47
N TRP A 405 22.07 -11.25 -8.33
CA TRP A 405 22.06 -11.01 -9.76
C TRP A 405 21.95 -12.32 -10.53
N LYS A 406 21.20 -12.34 -11.64
CA LYS A 406 21.00 -13.56 -12.44
C LYS A 406 21.63 -13.40 -13.82
N SER A 407 22.24 -14.48 -14.32
CA SER A 407 22.61 -14.55 -15.74
C SER A 407 21.36 -14.45 -16.61
N SER A 408 21.43 -13.61 -17.65
CA SER A 408 20.33 -13.39 -18.59
C SER A 408 20.22 -14.54 -19.59
N LYS A 409 19.02 -15.01 -19.87
CA LYS A 409 18.75 -15.98 -20.93
C LYS A 409 18.41 -15.27 -22.26
N PRO A 410 18.52 -15.95 -23.40
CA PRO A 410 17.95 -15.45 -24.66
C PRO A 410 16.45 -15.16 -24.50
N GLY A 411 15.98 -14.03 -25.02
CA GLY A 411 14.59 -13.61 -24.83
C GLY A 411 14.29 -12.86 -23.53
N GLU A 412 15.33 -12.43 -22.80
CA GLU A 412 15.22 -11.61 -21.59
C GLU A 412 16.02 -10.31 -21.76
N PRO A 413 15.61 -9.19 -21.13
CA PRO A 413 16.40 -7.97 -21.12
C PRO A 413 17.72 -8.19 -20.35
N SER A 414 18.80 -7.56 -20.83
CA SER A 414 20.13 -7.72 -20.22
C SER A 414 20.90 -6.41 -20.14
N TRP A 415 21.74 -6.32 -19.11
CA TRP A 415 22.67 -5.23 -18.86
C TRP A 415 24.09 -5.77 -18.79
N ASP A 416 25.05 -4.90 -19.09
CA ASP A 416 26.47 -5.21 -18.94
C ASP A 416 26.87 -5.16 -17.46
N SER A 417 27.64 -6.17 -17.03
CA SER A 417 28.19 -6.23 -15.68
C SER A 417 29.57 -6.91 -15.68
N PRO A 418 30.33 -6.80 -14.57
CA PRO A 418 31.59 -7.53 -14.39
C PRO A 418 31.46 -9.06 -14.50
N TRP A 419 30.24 -9.61 -14.35
CA TRP A 419 29.97 -11.05 -14.39
C TRP A 419 29.32 -11.51 -15.71
N GLY A 420 29.31 -10.64 -16.72
CA GLY A 420 28.75 -10.91 -18.05
C GLY A 420 27.42 -10.20 -18.30
N LYS A 421 26.66 -10.70 -19.30
CA LYS A 421 25.31 -10.22 -19.61
C LYS A 421 24.33 -10.78 -18.60
N VAL A 422 23.63 -9.87 -17.95
CA VAL A 422 22.92 -10.21 -16.73
C VAL A 422 21.60 -9.47 -16.60
N ARG A 423 20.71 -9.96 -15.75
CA ARG A 423 19.43 -9.35 -15.43
C ARG A 423 19.22 -9.23 -13.92
N ILE A 424 18.48 -8.20 -13.52
CA ILE A 424 18.12 -7.98 -12.11
C ILE A 424 17.32 -9.20 -11.63
N SER A 425 17.68 -9.70 -10.44
CA SER A 425 16.95 -10.79 -9.81
C SER A 425 15.74 -10.25 -9.06
N THR A 426 14.64 -10.99 -9.19
CA THR A 426 13.32 -10.87 -8.58
C THR A 426 13.23 -10.81 -7.07
N TRP A 427 14.35 -10.74 -6.34
CA TRP A 427 14.26 -10.66 -4.89
C TRP A 427 13.73 -9.28 -4.49
N GLU A 428 12.40 -9.17 -4.56
CA GLU A 428 11.57 -8.03 -4.18
C GLU A 428 12.07 -7.55 -2.81
N SER A 429 12.42 -8.42 -1.87
CA SER A 429 12.91 -7.99 -0.56
C SER A 429 14.35 -7.45 -0.52
N PHE A 430 15.30 -7.94 -1.31
CA PHE A 430 16.68 -7.43 -1.19
C PHE A 430 16.79 -6.03 -1.79
N TYR A 431 16.28 -5.88 -3.02
CA TYR A 431 16.31 -4.59 -3.67
C TYR A 431 15.32 -3.64 -3.05
N LEU A 432 14.05 -3.97 -2.80
CA LEU A 432 13.13 -2.98 -2.21
C LEU A 432 13.59 -2.45 -0.83
N VAL A 433 14.29 -3.27 -0.04
CA VAL A 433 14.80 -2.85 1.29
C VAL A 433 16.12 -2.07 1.19
N HIS A 434 17.00 -2.39 0.25
CA HIS A 434 18.30 -1.71 0.10
C HIS A 434 18.32 -0.64 -0.99
N PHE A 435 17.34 -0.61 -1.87
CA PHE A 435 17.17 0.37 -2.94
C PHE A 435 17.27 1.78 -2.39
N PRO A 436 16.54 2.19 -1.31
CA PRO A 436 16.73 3.50 -0.70
C PRO A 436 18.19 3.82 -0.34
N ILE A 437 18.97 2.83 0.11
CA ILE A 437 20.40 3.00 0.41
C ILE A 437 21.23 3.15 -0.87
N ILE A 438 20.87 2.45 -1.94
CA ILE A 438 21.54 2.51 -3.25
C ILE A 438 21.28 3.87 -3.92
N ILE A 439 20.02 4.31 -3.97
CA ILE A 439 19.61 5.53 -4.69
C ILE A 439 19.88 6.80 -3.89
N LEU A 440 19.81 6.72 -2.56
CA LEU A 440 19.97 7.86 -1.67
C LEU A 440 20.97 7.50 -0.55
N PRO A 441 22.25 7.21 -0.87
CA PRO A 441 23.25 6.74 0.11
C PRO A 441 23.57 7.76 1.20
N LYS A 442 23.18 9.03 1.00
CA LYS A 442 23.30 10.11 1.99
C LYS A 442 22.05 10.26 2.87
N PHE A 443 20.97 9.55 2.58
CA PHE A 443 19.73 9.59 3.35
C PHE A 443 19.63 8.38 4.27
N GLN A 444 19.40 8.66 5.55
CA GLN A 444 19.03 7.65 6.53
C GLN A 444 17.53 7.77 6.78
N PHE A 445 16.78 6.73 6.47
CA PHE A 445 15.31 6.73 6.60
C PHE A 445 14.87 6.47 8.05
N ASP A 446 13.88 7.23 8.51
CA ASP A 446 13.22 7.03 9.81
C ASP A 446 12.15 5.93 9.77
N ILE A 447 11.47 5.80 8.63
CA ILE A 447 10.39 4.84 8.41
C ILE A 447 10.64 4.06 7.12
N LEU A 448 10.55 2.73 7.19
CA LEU A 448 10.49 1.84 6.03
C LEU A 448 9.16 1.08 6.03
N CYS A 449 8.41 1.19 4.94
CA CYS A 449 7.14 0.50 4.79
C CYS A 449 7.17 -0.45 3.59
N SER A 450 6.50 -1.58 3.75
CA SER A 450 6.31 -2.56 2.69
C SER A 450 4.91 -3.15 2.81
N ASN A 451 4.32 -3.55 1.68
CA ASN A 451 3.11 -4.37 1.70
C ASN A 451 3.45 -5.73 2.36
N GLN A 452 2.51 -6.31 3.11
CA GLN A 452 2.75 -7.49 3.96
C GLN A 452 3.44 -8.66 3.24
N ASN A 453 3.18 -8.85 1.93
CA ASN A 453 3.79 -9.93 1.15
C ASN A 453 5.29 -9.71 0.87
N ALA A 454 5.81 -8.48 0.84
CA ALA A 454 7.23 -8.23 0.60
C ALA A 454 8.12 -8.37 1.85
N CYS A 455 7.51 -8.60 3.03
CA CYS A 455 8.18 -9.15 4.22
C CYS A 455 7.94 -10.68 4.39
N TRP A 456 7.39 -11.32 3.34
CA TRP A 456 7.05 -12.73 3.11
C TRP A 456 6.14 -13.46 4.13
N ASN A 457 4.95 -13.75 3.58
CA ASN A 457 3.95 -14.81 3.78
C ASN A 457 3.75 -15.48 5.15
N GLU A 458 2.59 -15.16 5.76
CA GLU A 458 1.68 -16.18 6.32
C GLU A 458 0.28 -15.98 5.74
N TRP A 459 -0.37 -17.09 5.35
CA TRP A 459 -1.79 -17.17 5.02
C TRP A 459 -2.66 -16.97 6.28
N GLY A 460 -3.84 -16.37 6.10
CA GLY A 460 -4.91 -16.41 7.09
C GLY A 460 -5.71 -15.12 7.16
N GLU A 461 -6.95 -15.16 6.67
CA GLU A 461 -7.99 -14.20 7.02
C GLU A 461 -7.97 -13.92 8.54
N GLY A 462 -7.75 -12.66 8.93
CA GLY A 462 -8.00 -12.27 10.34
C GLY A 462 -7.07 -11.22 10.97
N SER A 463 -5.91 -10.88 10.39
CA SER A 463 -5.03 -9.86 11.00
C SER A 463 -5.24 -8.45 10.42
N THR A 464 -5.87 -7.59 11.22
CA THR A 464 -6.25 -6.21 10.91
C THR A 464 -5.11 -5.19 11.07
N HIS A 465 -3.85 -5.62 11.20
CA HIS A 465 -2.76 -4.73 11.58
C HIS A 465 -1.85 -4.32 10.41
N LEU A 466 -1.79 -3.01 10.14
CA LEU A 466 -0.71 -2.41 9.37
C LEU A 466 0.63 -2.66 10.09
N LYS A 467 1.59 -3.28 9.40
CA LYS A 467 2.96 -3.44 9.89
C LYS A 467 3.81 -2.31 9.31
N VAL A 468 4.05 -1.28 10.11
CA VAL A 468 5.09 -0.28 9.85
C VAL A 468 6.40 -0.87 10.36
N VAL A 469 7.46 -0.84 9.57
CA VAL A 469 8.78 -1.22 10.07
C VAL A 469 9.61 0.04 10.26
N CYS A 470 9.72 0.51 11.50
CA CYS A 470 10.73 1.52 11.84
C CYS A 470 12.09 0.81 11.88
N ILE A 471 12.73 0.60 10.73
CA ILE A 471 14.10 0.09 10.67
C ILE A 471 15.07 1.26 10.67
N ARG A 472 15.98 1.24 11.64
CA ARG A 472 17.24 1.99 11.59
C ARG A 472 18.18 1.29 10.61
N MET A 473 18.23 1.71 9.35
CA MET A 473 19.26 1.24 8.43
C MET A 473 20.47 2.16 8.50
N ASN A 474 21.58 1.66 9.06
CA ASN A 474 22.90 2.27 8.85
C ASN A 474 23.54 1.59 7.63
N ALA A 475 24.05 2.37 6.69
CA ALA A 475 24.79 1.90 5.51
C ALA A 475 26.21 1.42 5.87
N SER A 476 26.31 0.50 6.82
CA SER A 476 27.57 -0.14 7.20
C SER A 476 27.56 -1.58 6.66
N PHE A 477 27.92 -1.72 5.38
CA PHE A 477 28.30 -2.99 4.76
C PHE A 477 29.81 -3.18 4.81
#